data_AF-A0A2V2VSL6-F1
#
_entry.id   AF-A0A2V2VSL6-F1
#
_cell.length_a   1.000
_cell.length_b   1.000
_cell.length_c   1.000
_cell.angle_alpha   90.00
_cell.angle_beta   90.00
_cell.angle_gamma   90.00
#
_symmetry.space_group_name_H-M   'P 1'
#
loop_
_entity.id
_entity.type
_entity.pdbx_description
1 polymer ?
#
loop_
_entity_poly.entity_id
_entity_poly.type
_entity_poly.pdbx_seq_one_letter_code
_entity_poly.pdbx_strand_id
1 'polypeptide(L)'
;MRVFPGAGRSEGAMAAAKLLEPSRARCELRTIAATFFEEYREKVETDAVLGRRFMPVHVTEPGVDGSTSIFRGLGECYETHRGAQMTDNLVGVAGRLAERHAASRFVPDKAIDPIDEACADVRVQLSSRQEEMDQLERTKRQLGIEAKAVGRDKKKVFAGASEDCQGGYAACGKPSPGSVQWGAPVSR
;
A
#
# COMPACT_ATOMS: atom_id res chain seq x y z
N MET A 1 -16.27 5.91 27.12
CA MET A 1 -16.14 7.17 27.89
C MET A 1 -15.05 6.96 28.93
N ARG A 2 -13.88 7.61 28.82
CA ARG A 2 -12.87 7.60 29.89
C ARG A 2 -13.55 8.19 31.13
N VAL A 3 -13.53 7.49 32.26
CA VAL A 3 -14.01 8.12 33.49
C VAL A 3 -13.11 9.33 33.69
N PHE A 4 -13.72 10.46 33.99
CA PHE A 4 -13.03 11.74 34.09
C PHE A 4 -12.67 12.08 35.56
N PRO A 5 -12.10 11.19 36.42
CA PRO A 5 -11.48 11.69 37.63
C PRO A 5 -10.06 12.11 37.22
N GLY A 6 -9.90 13.34 36.74
CA GLY A 6 -8.59 13.99 36.64
C GLY A 6 -7.67 13.57 35.49
N ALA A 7 -8.09 13.82 34.24
CA ALA A 7 -7.15 14.01 33.14
C ALA A 7 -6.83 15.52 33.03
N GLY A 8 -5.65 15.91 33.54
CA GLY A 8 -5.09 17.25 33.34
C GLY A 8 -5.17 18.16 34.56
N ARG A 9 -4.07 18.87 34.81
CA ARG A 9 -3.91 19.97 35.79
C ARG A 9 -4.73 21.21 35.42
N SER A 10 -5.99 21.05 35.03
CA SER A 10 -6.92 22.14 34.75
C SER A 10 -8.12 22.02 35.68
N GLU A 11 -8.32 23.06 36.50
CA GLU A 11 -9.31 23.14 37.59
C GLU A 11 -10.76 22.83 37.17
N GLY A 12 -11.06 22.80 35.87
CA GLY A 12 -12.40 22.46 35.34
C GLY A 12 -12.76 20.97 35.35
N ALA A 13 -11.79 20.05 35.36
CA ALA A 13 -12.06 18.61 35.31
C ALA A 13 -12.73 18.06 36.59
N MET A 14 -12.48 18.71 37.74
CA MET A 14 -13.07 18.33 39.04
C MET A 14 -14.58 18.58 39.12
N ALA A 15 -15.11 19.52 38.33
CA ALA A 15 -16.51 19.92 38.40
C ALA A 15 -17.46 18.90 37.75
N ALA A 16 -17.06 18.26 36.65
CA ALA A 16 -17.93 17.35 35.90
C ALA A 16 -18.16 16.00 36.60
N ALA A 17 -17.15 15.48 37.33
CA ALA A 17 -17.26 14.21 38.05
C ALA A 17 -18.26 14.30 39.22
N LYS A 18 -18.21 15.40 40.00
CA LYS A 18 -19.14 15.66 41.11
C LYS A 18 -20.59 15.88 40.65
N LEU A 19 -20.81 16.39 39.44
CA LEU A 19 -22.15 16.55 38.88
C LEU A 19 -22.81 15.19 38.54
N LEU A 20 -22.02 14.15 38.29
CA LEU A 20 -22.50 12.82 37.93
C LEU A 20 -22.69 11.88 39.14
N GLU A 21 -22.13 12.22 40.29
CA GLU A 21 -22.30 11.48 41.55
C GLU A 21 -23.76 11.32 41.99
N PRO A 22 -24.61 12.37 42.03
CA PRO A 22 -25.99 12.23 42.50
C PRO A 22 -26.86 11.35 41.59
N SER A 23 -26.67 11.43 40.28
CA SER A 23 -27.40 10.60 39.30
C SER A 23 -26.88 9.15 39.25
N ARG A 24 -25.59 8.92 39.49
CA ARG A 24 -25.08 7.57 39.78
C ARG A 24 -25.61 7.01 41.08
N ALA A 25 -25.80 7.86 42.10
CA ALA A 25 -26.27 7.43 43.41
C ALA A 25 -27.66 6.80 43.35
N ARG A 26 -28.54 7.37 42.50
CA ARG A 26 -29.90 6.91 42.24
C ARG A 26 -30.03 5.77 41.21
N CYS A 27 -28.91 5.24 40.69
CA CYS A 27 -28.88 4.18 39.68
C CYS A 27 -29.54 4.55 38.33
N GLU A 28 -29.68 5.84 38.02
CA GLU A 28 -30.26 6.32 36.75
C GLU A 28 -29.27 6.20 35.57
N LEU A 29 -27.97 6.09 35.86
CA LEU A 29 -26.89 6.03 34.88
C LEU A 29 -26.12 4.71 34.96
N ARG A 30 -26.06 4.00 33.83
CA ARG A 30 -25.15 2.87 33.60
C ARG A 30 -23.94 3.38 32.83
N THR A 31 -22.76 3.29 33.44
CA THR A 31 -21.52 3.76 32.83
C THR A 31 -20.46 2.66 32.84
N ILE A 32 -19.68 2.59 31.76
CA ILE A 32 -18.51 1.72 31.66
C ILE A 32 -17.27 2.61 31.73
N ALA A 33 -16.39 2.25 32.64
CA ALA A 33 -15.15 2.92 32.97
C ALA A 33 -13.96 2.22 32.31
N ALA A 34 -13.04 2.98 31.71
CA ALA A 34 -11.74 2.48 31.28
C ALA A 34 -10.65 3.41 31.85
N THR A 35 -9.76 2.86 32.68
CA THR A 35 -8.65 3.55 33.34
C THR A 35 -7.46 2.60 33.48
N PHE A 36 -6.27 3.13 33.76
CA PHE A 36 -5.15 2.29 34.16
C PHE A 36 -5.32 1.78 35.59
N PHE A 37 -4.62 0.70 35.92
CA PHE A 37 -4.70 0.09 37.25
C PHE A 37 -4.23 1.05 38.36
N GLU A 38 -3.16 1.82 38.11
CA GLU A 38 -2.66 2.81 39.06
C GLU A 38 -3.69 3.92 39.31
N GLU A 39 -4.30 4.47 38.25
CA GLU A 39 -5.37 5.47 38.37
C GLU A 39 -6.60 4.94 39.13
N TYR A 40 -6.93 3.66 38.96
CA TYR A 40 -8.03 3.01 39.68
C TYR A 40 -7.76 2.95 41.19
N ARG A 41 -6.55 2.56 41.61
CA ARG A 41 -6.16 2.51 43.02
C ARG A 41 -6.18 3.89 43.67
N GLU A 42 -5.65 4.90 43.00
CA GLU A 42 -5.58 6.25 43.56
C GLU A 42 -6.97 6.91 43.69
N LYS A 43 -7.84 6.73 42.69
CA LYS A 43 -9.05 7.56 42.54
C LYS A 43 -10.35 6.83 42.81
N VAL A 44 -10.41 5.51 42.58
CA VAL A 44 -11.65 4.73 42.70
C VAL A 44 -11.67 3.91 43.99
N GLU A 45 -10.54 3.31 44.38
CA GLU A 45 -10.46 2.59 45.67
C GLU A 45 -10.46 3.53 46.87
N THR A 46 -9.84 4.71 46.75
CA THR A 46 -9.80 5.72 47.82
C THR A 46 -11.19 6.33 48.11
N ASP A 47 -12.10 6.32 47.14
CA ASP A 47 -13.44 6.88 47.29
C ASP A 47 -14.47 5.82 47.71
N ALA A 48 -15.00 5.97 48.92
CA ALA A 48 -15.96 5.05 49.52
C ALA A 48 -17.29 4.90 48.76
N VAL A 49 -17.69 5.90 47.96
CA VAL A 49 -18.93 5.86 47.17
C VAL A 49 -18.71 5.12 45.86
N LEU A 50 -17.56 5.37 45.21
CA LEU A 50 -17.22 4.77 43.92
C LEU A 50 -16.87 3.29 44.06
N GLY A 51 -16.09 2.91 45.08
CA GLY A 51 -15.67 1.53 45.32
C GLY A 51 -16.83 0.56 45.59
N ARG A 52 -17.98 1.06 46.06
CA ARG A 52 -19.20 0.24 46.26
C ARG A 52 -20.01 0.03 44.99
N ARG A 53 -19.80 0.86 43.96
CA ARG A 53 -20.63 0.90 42.74
C ARG A 53 -19.92 0.39 41.50
N PHE A 54 -18.61 0.49 41.46
CA PHE A 54 -17.83 -0.10 40.38
C PHE A 54 -17.35 -1.49 40.75
N MET A 55 -17.47 -2.41 39.79
CA MET A 55 -16.83 -3.70 39.85
C MET A 55 -15.57 -3.65 38.98
N PRO A 56 -14.37 -3.93 39.51
CA PRO A 56 -13.17 -3.98 38.69
C PRO A 56 -13.25 -5.17 37.75
N VAL A 57 -13.00 -4.93 36.47
CA VAL A 57 -12.80 -5.96 35.45
C VAL A 57 -11.39 -5.79 34.91
N HIS A 58 -10.52 -6.75 35.23
CA HIS A 58 -9.15 -6.72 34.76
C HIS A 58 -9.08 -7.21 33.32
N VAL A 59 -8.55 -6.37 32.44
CA VAL A 59 -8.27 -6.72 31.05
C VAL A 59 -6.76 -6.84 30.92
N THR A 60 -6.27 -8.05 30.73
CA THR A 60 -4.86 -8.34 30.52
C THR A 60 -4.52 -8.28 29.03
N GLU A 61 -3.25 -8.00 28.73
CA GLU A 61 -2.74 -8.09 27.37
C GLU A 61 -2.90 -9.54 26.84
N PRO A 62 -3.44 -9.73 25.62
CA PRO A 62 -3.46 -11.04 24.98
C PRO A 62 -2.05 -11.46 24.53
N GLY A 63 -1.75 -12.75 24.63
CA GLY A 63 -0.57 -13.33 24.00
C GLY A 63 -0.66 -13.33 22.47
N VAL A 64 0.41 -13.77 21.80
CA VAL A 64 0.50 -13.82 20.32
C VAL A 64 -0.61 -14.66 19.69
N ASP A 65 -0.99 -15.79 20.30
CA ASP A 65 -2.08 -16.63 19.79
C ASP A 65 -3.45 -15.95 19.96
N GLY A 66 -3.61 -15.22 21.07
CA GLY A 66 -4.82 -14.44 21.35
C GLY A 66 -4.97 -13.24 20.43
N SER A 67 -3.87 -12.59 20.04
CA SER A 67 -3.94 -11.51 19.05
C SER A 67 -4.29 -12.03 17.67
N THR A 68 -3.78 -13.21 17.30
CA THR A 68 -4.11 -13.86 16.02
C THR A 68 -5.62 -14.13 15.91
N SER A 69 -6.28 -14.59 16.98
CA SER A 69 -7.73 -14.81 16.97
C SER A 69 -8.53 -13.50 16.89
N ILE A 70 -8.06 -12.43 17.53
CA ILE A 70 -8.66 -11.09 17.43
C ILE A 70 -8.59 -10.58 15.99
N PHE A 71 -7.41 -10.67 15.36
CA PHE A 71 -7.22 -10.22 13.97
C PHE A 71 -8.00 -11.05 12.97
N ARG A 72 -8.22 -12.36 13.21
CA ARG A 72 -9.13 -13.16 12.38
C ARG A 72 -10.56 -12.63 12.40
N GLY A 73 -11.05 -12.16 13.54
CA GLY A 73 -12.38 -11.54 13.64
C GLY A 73 -12.45 -10.14 13.00
N LEU A 74 -11.32 -9.42 12.95
CA LEU A 74 -11.24 -8.08 12.36
C LEU A 74 -10.84 -8.09 10.88
N GLY A 75 -10.33 -9.22 10.37
CA GLY A 75 -9.72 -9.34 9.05
C GLY A 75 -10.60 -8.79 7.94
N GLU A 76 -11.87 -9.19 7.88
CA GLU A 76 -12.81 -8.76 6.83
C GLU A 76 -12.92 -7.23 6.72
N CYS A 77 -12.94 -6.53 7.86
CA CYS A 77 -12.99 -5.08 7.92
C CYS A 77 -11.69 -4.44 7.38
N TYR A 78 -10.53 -5.01 7.75
CA TYR A 78 -9.22 -4.51 7.32
C TYR A 78 -8.97 -4.77 5.84
N GLU A 79 -9.31 -5.96 5.35
CA GLU A 79 -9.18 -6.34 3.95
C GLU A 79 -10.02 -5.44 3.04
N THR A 80 -11.26 -5.16 3.43
CA THR A 80 -12.14 -4.26 2.69
C THR A 80 -11.58 -2.83 2.66
N HIS A 81 -11.04 -2.35 3.77
CA HIS A 81 -10.52 -0.98 3.87
C HIS A 81 -9.22 -0.79 3.07
N ARG A 82 -8.27 -1.72 3.18
CA ARG A 82 -6.98 -1.62 2.48
C ARG A 82 -7.05 -2.10 1.03
N GLY A 83 -7.95 -3.02 0.70
CA GLY A 83 -8.01 -3.70 -0.60
C GLY A 83 -6.90 -4.75 -0.77
N ALA A 84 -6.41 -5.32 0.33
CA ALA A 84 -5.36 -6.33 0.36
C ALA A 84 -5.79 -7.47 1.29
N GLN A 85 -5.45 -8.72 0.94
CA GLN A 85 -5.79 -9.88 1.77
C GLN A 85 -4.81 -10.04 2.93
N MET A 86 -5.33 -10.27 4.13
CA MET A 86 -4.54 -10.52 5.33
C MET A 86 -4.34 -12.02 5.52
N THR A 87 -3.09 -12.47 5.54
CA THR A 87 -2.77 -13.87 5.80
C THR A 87 -2.51 -14.10 7.29
N ASP A 88 -2.89 -15.28 7.80
CA ASP A 88 -2.63 -15.68 9.19
C ASP A 88 -1.12 -15.61 9.53
N ASN A 89 -0.26 -15.93 8.56
CA ASN A 89 1.19 -15.85 8.73
C ASN A 89 1.67 -14.41 8.95
N LEU A 90 1.10 -13.43 8.23
CA LEU A 90 1.43 -12.02 8.42
C LEU A 90 1.14 -11.58 9.85
N VAL A 91 -0.05 -11.91 10.36
CA VAL A 91 -0.48 -11.55 11.72
C VAL A 91 0.45 -12.16 12.78
N GLY A 92 0.79 -13.45 12.65
CA GLY A 92 1.69 -14.11 13.59
C GLY A 92 3.11 -13.55 13.58
N VAL A 93 3.64 -13.18 12.40
CA VAL A 93 4.96 -12.54 12.27
C VAL A 93 4.94 -11.12 12.82
N ALA A 94 3.92 -10.32 12.47
CA ALA A 94 3.74 -8.97 12.96
C ALA A 94 3.63 -8.93 14.49
N GLY A 95 2.84 -9.84 15.09
CA GLY A 95 2.73 -9.97 16.54
C GLY A 95 4.08 -10.24 17.21
N ARG A 96 4.87 -11.19 16.69
CA ARG A 96 6.21 -11.53 17.24
C ARG A 96 7.26 -10.44 17.04
N LEU A 97 7.18 -9.67 15.96
CA LEU A 97 8.09 -8.55 15.71
C LEU A 97 7.72 -7.35 16.59
N ALA A 98 6.43 -7.04 16.69
CA ALA A 98 5.95 -5.96 17.54
C ALA A 98 6.21 -6.24 19.02
N GLU A 99 6.09 -7.49 19.47
CA GLU A 99 6.46 -7.90 20.83
C GLU A 99 7.93 -7.63 21.15
N ARG A 100 8.84 -7.89 20.20
CA ARG A 100 10.29 -7.72 20.40
C ARG A 100 10.77 -6.28 20.26
N HIS A 101 10.20 -5.52 19.33
CA HIS A 101 10.76 -4.22 18.93
C HIS A 101 9.93 -3.01 19.39
N ALA A 102 8.67 -3.19 19.79
CA ALA A 102 7.81 -2.11 20.29
C ALA A 102 7.46 -2.32 21.77
N ALA A 103 8.46 -2.13 22.64
CA ALA A 103 8.35 -2.35 24.09
C ALA A 103 7.49 -1.31 24.84
N SER A 104 7.19 -0.16 24.23
CA SER A 104 6.38 0.91 24.84
C SER A 104 4.87 0.75 24.67
N ARG A 105 4.43 -0.29 23.95
CA ARG A 105 3.02 -0.53 23.60
C ARG A 105 2.62 -1.99 23.84
N PHE A 106 1.31 -2.24 23.85
CA PHE A 106 0.72 -3.55 24.14
C PHE A 106 0.10 -4.17 22.87
N VAL A 107 0.20 -5.49 22.73
CA VAL A 107 -0.58 -6.30 21.77
C VAL A 107 -2.06 -6.19 22.15
N PRO A 108 -3.04 -6.12 21.23
CA PRO A 108 -2.95 -6.21 19.76
C PRO A 108 -2.67 -4.87 19.07
N ASP A 109 -2.77 -3.75 19.77
CA ASP A 109 -2.67 -2.40 19.20
C ASP A 109 -1.34 -2.19 18.46
N LYS A 110 -0.22 -2.58 19.07
CA LYS A 110 1.11 -2.43 18.45
C LYS A 110 1.33 -3.25 17.18
N ALA A 111 0.53 -4.30 16.95
CA ALA A 111 0.64 -5.12 15.75
C ALA A 111 -0.15 -4.54 14.57
N ILE A 112 -1.01 -3.55 14.81
CA ILE A 112 -1.80 -2.89 13.77
C ILE A 112 -0.89 -2.13 12.81
N ASP A 113 0.04 -1.33 13.34
CA ASP A 113 0.98 -0.51 12.55
C ASP A 113 1.74 -1.35 11.49
N PRO A 114 2.48 -2.44 11.84
CA PRO A 114 3.22 -3.22 10.85
C PRO A 114 2.31 -3.99 9.87
N ILE A 115 1.11 -4.39 10.29
CA ILE A 115 0.14 -5.02 9.39
C ILE A 115 -0.36 -4.02 8.36
N ASP A 116 -0.72 -2.82 8.81
CA ASP A 116 -1.26 -1.75 7.97
C ASP A 116 -0.22 -1.24 6.96
N GLU A 117 1.04 -1.13 7.39
CA GLU A 117 2.18 -0.77 6.53
C GLU A 117 2.40 -1.84 5.46
N ALA A 118 2.46 -3.12 5.85
CA ALA A 118 2.60 -4.23 4.90
C ALA A 118 1.45 -4.27 3.86
N CYS A 119 0.21 -4.01 4.29
CA CYS A 119 -0.94 -3.96 3.39
C CYS A 119 -0.87 -2.76 2.43
N ALA A 120 -0.40 -1.61 2.92
CA ALA A 120 -0.20 -0.43 2.08
C ALA A 120 0.89 -0.66 1.03
N ASP A 121 2.00 -1.28 1.41
CA ASP A 121 3.10 -1.61 0.51
C ASP A 121 2.66 -2.55 -0.61
N VAL A 122 1.94 -3.63 -0.29
CA VAL A 122 1.40 -4.56 -1.28
C VAL A 122 0.48 -3.83 -2.27
N ARG A 123 -0.37 -2.92 -1.78
CA ARG A 123 -1.25 -2.14 -2.66
C ARG A 123 -0.48 -1.21 -3.58
N VAL A 124 0.57 -0.56 -3.08
CA VAL A 124 1.44 0.29 -3.91
C VAL A 124 2.10 -0.57 -5.00
N GLN A 125 2.62 -1.74 -4.65
CA GLN A 125 3.23 -2.70 -5.59
C GLN A 125 2.24 -3.21 -6.64
N LEU A 126 0.98 -3.46 -6.28
CA LEU A 126 -0.07 -3.86 -7.23
C LEU A 126 -0.47 -2.74 -8.17
N SER A 127 -0.46 -1.49 -7.69
CA SER A 127 -0.77 -0.32 -8.50
C SER A 127 0.38 0.15 -9.38
N SER A 128 1.61 -0.31 -9.11
CA SER A 128 2.78 0.08 -9.87
C SER A 128 2.94 -0.81 -11.10
N ARG A 129 3.42 -0.18 -12.18
CA ARG A 129 3.81 -0.91 -13.37
C ARG A 129 5.10 -1.66 -13.05
N GLN A 130 5.09 -2.98 -13.27
CA GLN A 130 6.27 -3.82 -13.04
C GLN A 130 7.49 -3.23 -13.76
N GLU A 131 8.61 -3.09 -13.05
CA GLU A 131 9.82 -2.47 -13.58
C GLU A 131 10.32 -3.14 -14.86
N GLU A 132 10.16 -4.47 -14.95
CA GLU A 132 10.48 -5.26 -16.15
C GLU A 132 9.69 -4.80 -17.38
N MET A 133 8.41 -4.49 -17.20
CA MET A 133 7.55 -3.98 -18.28
C MET A 133 7.92 -2.57 -18.70
N ASP A 134 8.34 -1.73 -17.76
CA ASP A 134 8.85 -0.39 -18.05
C ASP A 134 10.18 -0.43 -18.79
N GLN A 135 11.08 -1.34 -18.42
CA GLN A 135 12.35 -1.55 -19.11
C GLN A 135 12.11 -2.00 -20.56
N LEU A 136 11.27 -3.02 -20.76
CA LEU A 136 10.92 -3.51 -22.10
C LEU A 136 10.27 -2.43 -22.97
N GLU A 137 9.43 -1.57 -22.39
CA GLU A 137 8.86 -0.45 -23.13
C GLU A 137 9.88 0.62 -23.51
N ARG A 138 10.81 0.95 -22.62
CA ARG A 138 11.91 1.87 -22.93
C ARG A 138 12.75 1.33 -24.08
N THR A 139 13.10 0.05 -24.03
CA THR A 139 13.84 -0.63 -25.11
C THR A 139 13.04 -0.66 -26.41
N LYS A 140 11.75 -1.03 -26.37
CA LYS A 140 10.87 -1.01 -27.55
C LYS A 140 10.76 0.39 -28.16
N ARG A 141 10.71 1.43 -27.33
CA ARG A 141 10.65 2.82 -27.78
C ARG A 141 11.95 3.26 -28.44
N GLN A 142 13.11 2.92 -27.86
CA GLN A 142 14.42 3.17 -28.44
C GLN A 142 14.57 2.49 -29.81
N LEU A 143 14.31 1.19 -29.88
CA LEU A 143 14.34 0.43 -31.14
C LEU A 143 13.36 0.99 -32.18
N GLY A 144 12.18 1.44 -31.74
CA GLY A 144 11.20 2.08 -32.62
C GLY A 144 11.66 3.43 -33.20
N ILE A 145 12.46 4.20 -32.45
CA ILE A 145 13.08 5.44 -32.92
C ILE A 145 14.19 5.12 -33.93
N GLU A 146 15.05 4.15 -33.60
CA GLU A 146 16.14 3.69 -34.47
C GLU A 146 15.61 3.15 -35.81
N ALA A 147 14.59 2.30 -35.78
CA ALA A 147 13.95 1.77 -36.98
C ALA A 147 13.35 2.88 -37.87
N LYS A 148 12.74 3.91 -37.27
CA LYS A 148 12.20 5.07 -38.00
C LYS A 148 13.32 5.94 -38.60
N ALA A 149 14.45 6.10 -37.92
CA ALA A 149 15.61 6.81 -38.44
C ALA A 149 16.20 6.09 -39.66
N VAL A 150 16.46 4.78 -39.55
CA VAL A 150 16.95 3.95 -40.67
C VAL A 150 15.98 3.96 -41.86
N GLY A 151 14.66 3.92 -41.60
CA GLY A 151 13.66 4.03 -42.65
C GLY A 151 13.67 5.37 -43.39
N ARG A 152 13.96 6.48 -42.71
CA ARG A 152 14.16 7.80 -43.33
C ARG A 152 15.43 7.85 -44.16
N ASP A 153 16.53 7.29 -43.66
CA ASP A 153 17.81 7.29 -44.37
C ASP A 153 17.76 6.44 -45.63
N LYS A 154 17.11 5.26 -45.58
CA LYS A 154 16.83 4.47 -46.78
C LYS A 154 16.01 5.25 -47.81
N LYS A 155 14.96 5.96 -47.39
CA LYS A 155 14.18 6.82 -48.30
C LYS A 155 15.02 7.93 -48.94
N LYS A 156 15.94 8.55 -48.19
CA LYS A 156 16.84 9.59 -48.73
C LYS A 156 17.87 9.03 -49.71
N VAL A 157 18.45 7.87 -49.40
CA VAL A 157 19.42 7.19 -50.29
C VAL A 157 18.76 6.73 -51.58
N PHE A 158 17.55 6.16 -51.52
CA PHE A 158 16.79 5.79 -52.72
C PHE A 158 16.35 7.00 -53.55
N ALA A 159 16.00 8.13 -52.91
CA ALA A 159 15.68 9.36 -53.62
C ALA A 159 16.92 9.94 -54.33
N GLY A 160 18.07 10.02 -53.65
CA GLY A 160 19.32 10.49 -54.26
C GLY A 160 19.82 9.59 -55.39
N ALA A 161 19.74 8.26 -55.22
CA ALA A 161 20.10 7.32 -56.29
C ALA A 161 19.20 7.44 -57.53
N SER A 162 17.93 7.82 -57.37
CA SER A 162 17.03 8.04 -58.51
C SER A 162 17.33 9.33 -59.27
N GLU A 163 17.81 10.37 -58.58
CA GLU A 163 18.27 11.62 -59.20
C GLU A 163 19.63 11.43 -59.90
N ASP A 164 20.56 10.69 -59.28
CA ASP A 164 21.86 10.34 -59.87
C ASP A 164 21.73 9.44 -61.11
N CYS A 165 20.78 8.48 -61.10
CA CYS A 165 20.49 7.65 -62.27
C CYS A 165 19.86 8.46 -63.42
N GLN A 166 19.02 9.46 -63.14
CA GLN A 166 18.48 10.34 -64.20
C GLN A 166 19.57 11.21 -64.84
N GLY A 167 20.59 11.63 -64.09
CA GLY A 167 21.79 12.27 -64.64
C GLY A 167 22.65 11.34 -65.50
N GLY A 168 22.76 10.06 -65.12
CA GLY A 168 23.52 9.05 -65.87
C GLY A 168 22.91 8.63 -67.21
N TYR A 169 21.58 8.58 -67.32
CA TYR A 169 20.89 8.23 -68.57
C TYR A 169 20.94 9.34 -69.64
N ALA A 170 21.26 10.59 -69.28
CA ALA A 170 21.50 11.67 -70.24
C ALA A 170 22.90 11.62 -70.88
N ALA A 171 23.87 10.97 -70.22
CA ALA A 171 25.25 10.86 -70.69
C ALA A 171 25.53 9.58 -71.50
N CYS A 172 24.71 8.53 -71.35
CA CYS A 172 24.83 7.31 -72.14
C CYS A 172 23.99 7.44 -73.42
N GLY A 173 24.64 7.82 -74.52
CA GLY A 173 24.04 7.88 -75.86
C GLY A 173 23.36 6.57 -76.23
N LYS A 174 22.18 6.67 -76.86
CA LYS A 174 21.34 5.54 -77.26
C LYS A 174 22.16 4.48 -78.01
N PRO A 175 22.15 3.19 -77.60
CA PRO A 175 22.73 2.14 -78.43
C PRO A 175 21.90 1.96 -79.71
N SER A 176 22.60 1.88 -80.84
CA SER A 176 22.02 1.63 -82.15
C SER A 176 21.40 0.22 -82.24
N PRO A 177 20.36 0.01 -83.08
CA PRO A 177 19.67 -1.27 -83.17
C PRO A 177 20.50 -2.24 -84.03
N GLY A 178 21.37 -3.02 -83.37
CA GLY A 178 22.17 -4.08 -83.98
C GLY A 178 21.89 -5.42 -83.28
N SER A 179 21.26 -6.32 -84.04
CA SER A 179 20.90 -7.71 -83.75
C SER A 179 21.67 -8.42 -82.62
N VAL A 180 20.98 -8.75 -81.53
CA VAL A 180 21.39 -9.82 -80.61
C VAL A 180 20.34 -10.93 -80.68
N GLN A 181 20.76 -12.08 -81.24
CA GLN A 181 19.97 -13.30 -81.30
C GLN A 181 19.74 -13.84 -79.88
N TRP A 182 18.48 -13.96 -79.48
CA TRP A 182 18.07 -14.61 -78.25
C TRP A 182 18.05 -16.12 -78.44
N GLY A 183 19.01 -16.82 -77.82
CA GLY A 183 18.88 -18.24 -77.52
C GLY A 183 18.02 -18.41 -76.26
N ALA A 184 16.80 -18.90 -76.42
CA ALA A 184 15.97 -19.43 -75.33
C ALA A 184 16.30 -20.92 -75.10
N PRO A 185 15.68 -21.62 -74.14
CA PRO A 185 15.49 -21.33 -72.71
C PRO A 185 15.95 -22.53 -71.86
N VAL A 186 16.16 -22.38 -70.54
CA VAL A 186 15.96 -23.54 -69.64
C VAL A 186 15.32 -23.07 -68.33
N SER A 187 14.06 -23.48 -68.17
CA SER A 187 13.35 -23.58 -66.91
C SER A 187 13.80 -24.83 -66.13
N ARG A 188 14.17 -24.69 -64.86
CA ARG A 188 13.64 -25.47 -63.73
C ARG A 188 14.10 -24.86 -62.41
#